data_AF-A0A7J6QQV6-F1
#
_entry.id   AF-A0A7J6QQV6-F1
#
_cell.length_a   1.000
_cell.length_b   1.000
_cell.length_c   1.000
_cell.angle_alpha   90.00
_cell.angle_beta   90.00
_cell.angle_gamma   90.00
#
_symmetry.space_group_name_H-M   'P 1'
#
loop_
_entity.id
_entity.type
_entity.pdbx_description
1 polymer ?
#
loop_
_entity_poly.entity_id
_entity_poly.type
_entity_poly.pdbx_seq_one_letter_code
_entity_poly.pdbx_strand_id
1 'polypeptide(L)'
;MAIITELPKDAEEGVRELLWELPIKNGPRYAIHLRARHEIPQLTLPISEVDFGTVVVGQRSKRYLRLINDKHVPVEWSFRVPTTKFGVPLPPWEVPFGITPTFGMLEPGQDSIVEVSFTPNAAGAFAEKLALRIKDNRQSAVIALRGSGSALEVNITPTSFCHLGPVLPYQQDPPCRQELTLENPTDHPIEIYSVEFDSAYVTEEEMLREYDGYDEHSIAEMPLREVGSSSWPRLVESVEKARAKSARAAQ
;
A
#
# COMPACT_ATOMS: atom_id res chain seq x y z
N MET A 1 -22.80 -15.55 43.92
CA MET A 1 -21.50 -16.25 43.83
C MET A 1 -21.10 -16.21 42.37
N ALA A 2 -20.04 -15.48 42.00
CA ALA A 2 -19.55 -15.41 40.63
C ALA A 2 -18.47 -16.48 40.45
N ILE A 3 -18.61 -17.34 39.45
CA ILE A 3 -17.57 -18.26 39.04
C ILE A 3 -16.77 -17.53 37.97
N ILE A 4 -15.59 -17.05 38.35
CA ILE A 4 -14.69 -16.33 37.45
C ILE A 4 -13.54 -17.29 37.13
N THR A 5 -13.36 -17.61 35.86
CA THR A 5 -12.19 -18.32 35.36
C THR A 5 -11.21 -17.31 34.78
N GLU A 6 -10.20 -16.92 35.56
CA GLU A 6 -9.06 -16.15 35.06
C GLU A 6 -7.97 -17.13 34.67
N LEU A 7 -7.63 -17.17 33.38
CA LEU A 7 -6.49 -17.90 32.88
C LEU A 7 -5.35 -16.92 32.57
N PRO A 8 -4.11 -17.27 32.91
CA PRO A 8 -2.97 -16.45 32.54
C PRO A 8 -2.81 -16.47 31.01
N LYS A 9 -2.18 -15.43 30.44
CA LYS A 9 -2.06 -15.23 28.98
C LYS A 9 -1.29 -16.33 28.23
N ASP A 10 -0.65 -17.23 28.97
CA ASP A 10 0.12 -18.38 28.52
C ASP A 10 -0.59 -19.72 28.77
N ALA A 11 -1.85 -19.69 29.21
CA ALA A 11 -2.65 -20.91 29.32
C ALA A 11 -2.84 -21.56 27.94
N GLU A 12 -2.68 -22.88 27.88
CA GLU A 12 -2.93 -23.66 26.67
C GLU A 12 -4.41 -23.63 26.27
N GLU A 13 -4.69 -23.80 24.98
CA GLU A 13 -6.05 -24.05 24.50
C GLU A 13 -6.58 -25.34 25.11
N GLY A 14 -7.87 -25.35 25.48
CA GLY A 14 -8.45 -26.55 26.07
C GLY A 14 -9.85 -26.37 26.60
N VAL A 15 -10.48 -27.49 26.93
CA VAL A 15 -11.78 -27.51 27.60
C VAL A 15 -11.55 -27.78 29.09
N ARG A 16 -12.26 -27.05 29.93
CA ARG A 16 -12.31 -27.26 31.37
C ARG A 16 -13.75 -27.53 31.77
N GLU A 17 -13.92 -28.55 32.60
CA GLU A 17 -15.22 -28.95 33.11
C GLU A 17 -15.20 -28.94 34.63
N LEU A 18 -16.28 -28.47 35.23
CA LEU A 18 -16.47 -28.44 36.67
C LEU A 18 -17.90 -28.90 36.97
N LEU A 19 -18.01 -29.98 37.75
CA LEU A 19 -19.28 -30.38 38.33
C LEU A 19 -19.44 -29.67 39.67
N TRP A 20 -20.31 -28.67 39.71
CA TRP A 20 -20.58 -27.91 40.93
C TRP A 20 -21.85 -28.40 41.60
N GLU A 21 -21.71 -28.96 42.80
CA GLU A 21 -22.85 -29.33 43.64
C GLU A 21 -23.34 -28.12 44.44
N LEU A 22 -24.63 -27.76 44.31
CA LEU A 22 -25.21 -26.66 45.07
C LEU A 22 -25.59 -27.13 46.47
N PRO A 23 -25.02 -26.53 47.54
CA PRO A 23 -25.41 -26.86 48.89
C PRO A 23 -26.76 -26.20 49.22
N ILE A 24 -27.84 -26.97 49.16
CA ILE A 24 -29.18 -26.54 49.61
C ILE A 24 -29.52 -27.23 50.92
N LYS A 25 -29.72 -26.43 51.99
CA LYS A 25 -30.11 -26.94 53.30
C LYS A 25 -31.54 -27.49 53.24
N ASN A 26 -31.72 -28.75 53.65
CA ASN A 26 -33.01 -29.46 53.66
C ASN A 26 -33.72 -29.53 52.29
N GLY A 27 -32.96 -29.49 51.19
CA GLY A 27 -33.51 -29.54 49.83
C GLY A 27 -32.86 -30.62 48.94
N PRO A 28 -33.35 -30.78 47.70
CA PRO A 28 -32.75 -31.68 46.73
C PRO A 28 -31.33 -31.22 46.33
N ARG A 29 -30.48 -32.19 45.94
CA ARG A 29 -29.13 -31.92 45.44
C ARG A 29 -29.20 -31.55 43.95
N TYR A 30 -28.63 -30.40 43.60
CA TYR A 30 -28.44 -30.00 42.22
C TYR A 30 -26.96 -30.05 41.89
N ALA A 31 -26.62 -30.65 40.75
CA ALA A 31 -25.28 -30.60 40.19
C ALA A 31 -25.32 -29.80 38.88
N ILE A 32 -24.52 -28.75 38.80
CA ILE A 32 -24.37 -27.93 37.58
C ILE A 32 -23.07 -28.35 36.92
N HIS A 33 -23.16 -28.85 35.69
CA HIS A 33 -21.99 -29.12 34.86
C HIS A 33 -21.60 -27.84 34.13
N LEU A 34 -20.51 -27.24 34.55
CA LEU A 34 -19.94 -26.06 33.91
C LEU A 34 -18.88 -26.54 32.92
N ARG A 35 -18.96 -26.06 31.68
CA ARG A 35 -17.98 -26.34 30.62
C ARG A 35 -17.52 -25.02 30.04
N ALA A 36 -16.21 -24.77 30.09
CA ALA A 36 -15.57 -23.61 29.50
C ALA A 36 -14.55 -24.07 28.46
N ARG A 37 -14.50 -23.40 27.31
CA ARG A 37 -13.47 -23.58 26.28
C ARG A 37 -12.55 -22.38 26.30
N HIS A 38 -11.27 -22.64 26.46
CA HIS A 38 -10.20 -21.67 26.30
C HIS A 38 -9.58 -21.83 24.92
N GLU A 39 -9.52 -20.75 24.15
CA GLU A 39 -9.01 -20.73 22.78
C GLU A 39 -8.23 -19.42 22.59
N ILE A 40 -7.07 -19.51 21.91
CA ILE A 40 -6.19 -18.37 21.70
C ILE A 40 -6.60 -17.70 20.38
N PRO A 41 -6.85 -16.38 20.35
CA PRO A 41 -7.15 -15.67 19.12
C PRO A 41 -6.03 -15.85 18.08
N GLN A 42 -6.38 -16.26 16.86
CA GLN A 42 -5.42 -16.47 15.78
C GLN A 42 -6.07 -16.12 14.44
N LEU A 43 -5.26 -15.59 13.52
CA LEU A 43 -5.65 -15.40 12.12
C LEU A 43 -5.14 -16.54 11.26
N THR A 44 -6.02 -17.02 10.39
CA THR A 44 -5.68 -17.92 9.30
C THR A 44 -5.44 -17.10 8.03
N LEU A 45 -4.27 -17.28 7.42
CA LEU A 45 -3.85 -16.67 6.17
C LEU A 45 -3.79 -17.75 5.08
N PRO A 46 -4.78 -17.87 4.19
CA PRO A 46 -4.72 -18.84 3.09
C PRO A 46 -3.50 -18.63 2.19
N ILE A 47 -3.08 -17.38 2.04
CA ILE A 47 -1.88 -16.97 1.33
C ILE A 47 -1.10 -16.03 2.25
N SER A 48 0.11 -16.42 2.60
CA SER A 48 1.02 -15.65 3.46
C SER A 48 2.30 -15.22 2.73
N GLU A 49 2.49 -15.60 1.48
CA GLU A 49 3.60 -15.16 0.63
C GLU A 49 3.05 -14.45 -0.62
N VAL A 50 3.53 -13.24 -0.88
CA VAL A 50 3.11 -12.44 -2.04
C VAL A 50 4.34 -12.00 -2.81
N ASP A 51 4.30 -12.27 -4.11
CA ASP A 51 5.28 -11.79 -5.07
C ASP A 51 4.63 -10.73 -5.97
N PHE A 52 5.16 -9.51 -5.92
CA PHE A 52 4.71 -8.41 -6.76
C PHE A 52 5.36 -8.43 -8.15
N GLY A 53 6.38 -9.26 -8.36
CA GLY A 53 7.18 -9.28 -9.58
C GLY A 53 7.98 -7.99 -9.77
N THR A 54 8.26 -7.66 -11.02
CA THR A 54 8.93 -6.41 -11.40
C THR A 54 7.92 -5.26 -11.44
N VAL A 55 8.22 -4.17 -10.74
CA VAL A 55 7.41 -2.95 -10.70
C VAL A 55 8.32 -1.77 -11.01
N VAL A 56 7.87 -0.87 -11.88
CA VAL A 56 8.65 0.33 -12.22
C VAL A 56 8.75 1.24 -11.00
N VAL A 57 9.94 1.80 -10.74
CA VAL A 57 10.19 2.74 -9.65
C VAL A 57 9.22 3.92 -9.74
N GLY A 58 8.54 4.24 -8.63
CA GLY A 58 7.50 5.27 -8.57
C GLY A 58 6.08 4.77 -8.89
N GLN A 59 5.92 3.55 -9.43
CA GLN A 59 4.61 2.92 -9.56
C GLN A 59 4.22 2.12 -8.31
N ARG A 60 2.92 1.95 -8.09
CA ARG A 60 2.37 1.18 -6.97
C ARG A 60 1.61 -0.04 -7.48
N SER A 61 2.01 -1.22 -7.03
CA SER A 61 1.32 -2.49 -7.29
C SER A 61 0.55 -2.93 -6.05
N LYS A 62 -0.71 -3.34 -6.21
CA LYS A 62 -1.60 -3.73 -5.11
C LYS A 62 -2.03 -5.18 -5.25
N ARG A 63 -2.18 -5.88 -4.13
CA ARG A 63 -2.74 -7.25 -4.03
C ARG A 63 -3.70 -7.31 -2.85
N TYR A 64 -4.68 -8.19 -2.92
CA TYR A 64 -5.70 -8.33 -1.90
C TYR A 64 -5.60 -9.71 -1.25
N LEU A 65 -5.46 -9.73 0.06
CA LEU A 65 -5.33 -10.95 0.86
C LEU A 65 -6.52 -11.09 1.79
N ARG A 66 -6.93 -12.33 2.04
CA ARG A 66 -8.03 -12.65 2.95
C ARG A 66 -7.45 -13.03 4.32
N LEU A 67 -7.92 -12.34 5.36
CA LEU A 67 -7.70 -12.70 6.76
C LEU A 67 -8.94 -13.45 7.25
N ILE A 68 -8.77 -14.63 7.84
CA ILE A 68 -9.89 -15.47 8.28
C ILE A 68 -9.79 -15.70 9.78
N ASN A 69 -10.91 -15.57 10.50
CA ASN A 69 -11.05 -16.03 11.87
C ASN A 69 -11.79 -17.38 11.89
N ASP A 70 -11.03 -18.47 11.99
CA ASP A 70 -11.55 -19.83 12.16
C ASP A 70 -11.66 -20.27 13.63
N LYS A 71 -11.35 -19.37 14.57
CA LYS A 71 -11.50 -19.59 16.02
C LYS A 71 -12.92 -19.27 16.48
N HIS A 72 -13.26 -19.70 17.70
CA HIS A 72 -14.57 -19.46 18.34
C HIS A 72 -14.56 -18.24 19.25
N VAL A 73 -13.48 -17.46 19.21
CA VAL A 73 -13.31 -16.20 19.94
C VAL A 73 -13.06 -15.07 18.95
N PRO A 74 -13.45 -13.83 19.27
CA PRO A 74 -13.14 -12.68 18.43
C PRO A 74 -11.62 -12.47 18.30
N VAL A 75 -11.16 -12.09 17.11
CA VAL A 75 -9.75 -11.84 16.81
C VAL A 75 -9.55 -10.37 16.45
N GLU A 76 -8.91 -9.64 17.35
CA GLU A 76 -8.48 -8.25 17.12
C GLU A 76 -7.01 -8.25 16.65
N TRP A 77 -6.74 -7.60 15.52
CA TRP A 77 -5.43 -7.56 14.91
C TRP A 77 -5.00 -6.13 14.56
N SER A 78 -3.69 -5.91 14.52
CA SER A 78 -3.10 -4.61 14.16
C SER A 78 -1.73 -4.78 13.49
N PHE A 79 -1.43 -3.90 12.57
CA PHE A 79 -0.12 -3.72 11.95
C PHE A 79 0.49 -2.42 12.47
N ARG A 80 1.74 -2.50 12.93
CA ARG A 80 2.49 -1.31 13.33
C ARG A 80 3.11 -0.69 12.09
N VAL A 81 2.61 0.48 11.71
CA VAL A 81 3.21 1.29 10.65
C VAL A 81 4.67 1.61 11.02
N PRO A 82 5.64 1.49 10.09
CA PRO A 82 7.01 1.89 10.32
C PRO A 82 7.11 3.36 10.76
N THR A 83 7.88 3.61 11.83
CA THR A 83 8.10 4.95 12.39
C THR A 83 9.58 5.25 12.52
N THR A 84 9.93 6.53 12.49
CA THR A 84 11.24 7.04 12.94
C THR A 84 11.51 6.69 14.41
N LYS A 85 12.74 6.93 14.87
CA LYS A 85 13.13 6.77 16.29
C LYS A 85 12.30 7.60 17.27
N PHE A 86 11.65 8.66 16.78
CA PHE A 86 10.81 9.57 17.57
C PHE A 86 9.32 9.20 17.52
N GLY A 87 8.96 8.07 16.89
CA GLY A 87 7.57 7.61 16.81
C GLY A 87 6.74 8.29 15.72
N VAL A 88 7.36 9.11 14.87
CA VAL A 88 6.68 9.73 13.71
C VAL A 88 6.62 8.70 12.57
N PRO A 89 5.46 8.45 11.94
CA PRO A 89 5.34 7.58 10.77
C PRO A 89 6.36 7.95 9.69
N LEU A 90 6.99 6.93 9.09
CA LEU A 90 7.84 7.16 7.93
C LEU A 90 6.98 7.62 6.75
N PRO A 91 7.51 8.50 5.90
CA PRO A 91 6.76 8.94 4.74
C PRO A 91 6.54 7.78 3.74
N PRO A 92 5.48 7.81 2.93
CA PRO A 92 5.12 6.69 2.05
C PRO A 92 6.20 6.26 1.06
N TRP A 93 7.07 7.18 0.61
CA TRP A 93 8.16 6.88 -0.33
C TRP A 93 9.38 6.19 0.30
N GLU A 94 9.47 6.17 1.63
CA GLU A 94 10.52 5.44 2.37
C GLU A 94 10.07 4.01 2.74
N VAL A 95 8.78 3.72 2.60
CA VAL A 95 8.18 2.45 2.99
C VAL A 95 7.73 1.69 1.74
N PRO A 96 8.55 0.77 1.21
CA PRO A 96 8.24 0.10 -0.05
C PRO A 96 7.02 -0.82 0.05
N PHE A 97 6.74 -1.40 1.22
CA PHE A 97 5.59 -2.29 1.42
C PHE A 97 4.55 -1.70 2.39
N GLY A 98 3.28 -1.70 1.99
CA GLY A 98 2.17 -1.22 2.80
C GLY A 98 1.09 -2.28 3.02
N ILE A 99 0.25 -2.05 4.03
CA ILE A 99 -0.99 -2.80 4.27
C ILE A 99 -2.12 -1.86 4.68
N THR A 100 -3.33 -2.10 4.19
CA THR A 100 -4.54 -1.33 4.54
C THR A 100 -5.77 -2.24 4.55
N PRO A 101 -6.64 -2.20 5.58
CA PRO A 101 -6.51 -1.41 6.82
C PRO A 101 -5.32 -1.87 7.68
N THR A 102 -4.90 -1.02 8.62
CA THR A 102 -3.81 -1.33 9.56
C THR A 102 -4.30 -1.99 10.85
N PHE A 103 -5.61 -2.10 11.06
CA PHE A 103 -6.19 -2.81 12.20
C PHE A 103 -7.59 -3.32 11.84
N GLY A 104 -8.08 -4.27 12.63
CA GLY A 104 -9.43 -4.79 12.47
C GLY A 104 -9.82 -5.77 13.57
N MET A 105 -11.10 -6.16 13.57
CA MET A 105 -11.65 -7.16 14.46
C MET A 105 -12.52 -8.10 13.63
N LEU A 106 -12.34 -9.41 13.83
CA LEU A 106 -13.11 -10.46 13.17
C LEU A 106 -13.85 -11.29 14.22
N GLU A 107 -15.17 -11.39 14.11
CA GLU A 107 -15.96 -12.33 14.89
C GLU A 107 -15.71 -13.78 14.43
N PRO A 108 -16.05 -14.79 15.25
CA PRO A 108 -15.94 -16.19 14.85
C PRO A 108 -16.59 -16.49 13.49
N GLY A 109 -15.82 -17.12 12.59
CA GLY A 109 -16.25 -17.46 11.24
C GLY A 109 -16.28 -16.31 10.25
N GLN A 110 -15.89 -15.09 10.65
CA GLN A 110 -15.76 -13.96 9.73
C GLN A 110 -14.41 -13.93 9.03
N ASP A 111 -14.38 -13.19 7.94
CA ASP A 111 -13.18 -12.85 7.20
C ASP A 111 -13.18 -11.38 6.77
N SER A 112 -12.00 -10.87 6.44
CA SER A 112 -11.81 -9.54 5.89
C SER A 112 -10.76 -9.55 4.79
N ILE A 113 -10.89 -8.63 3.85
CA ILE A 113 -9.92 -8.40 2.79
C ILE A 113 -9.02 -7.24 3.21
N VAL A 114 -7.71 -7.46 3.15
CA VAL A 114 -6.69 -6.44 3.30
C VAL A 114 -5.97 -6.21 1.98
N GLU A 115 -5.69 -4.96 1.67
CA GLU A 115 -4.82 -4.55 0.59
C GLU A 115 -3.37 -4.58 1.09
N VAL A 116 -2.49 -5.27 0.37
CA VAL A 116 -1.03 -5.12 0.50
C VAL A 116 -0.51 -4.43 -0.75
N SER A 117 0.41 -3.49 -0.58
CA SER A 117 0.95 -2.68 -1.67
C SER A 117 2.46 -2.73 -1.70
N PHE A 118 3.02 -2.57 -2.90
CA PHE A 118 4.45 -2.44 -3.15
C PHE A 118 4.72 -1.23 -4.03
N THR A 119 5.57 -0.31 -3.56
CA THR A 119 6.01 0.90 -4.25
C THR A 119 7.55 0.96 -4.18
N PRO A 120 8.29 0.39 -5.14
CA PRO A 120 9.74 0.45 -5.12
C PRO A 120 10.23 1.90 -5.27
N ASN A 121 11.20 2.27 -4.43
CA ASN A 121 11.86 3.58 -4.45
C ASN A 121 13.25 3.56 -5.09
N ALA A 122 13.73 2.36 -5.46
CA ALA A 122 14.99 2.15 -6.15
C ALA A 122 14.91 0.87 -7.00
N ALA A 123 15.82 0.71 -7.95
CA ALA A 123 15.95 -0.53 -8.70
C ALA A 123 16.54 -1.66 -7.82
N GLY A 124 16.14 -2.90 -8.10
CA GLY A 124 16.63 -4.10 -7.41
C GLY A 124 15.59 -4.79 -6.54
N ALA A 125 16.02 -5.85 -5.85
CA ALA A 125 15.12 -6.74 -5.10
C ALA A 125 14.75 -6.20 -3.71
N PHE A 126 13.48 -6.30 -3.37
CA PHE A 126 12.90 -5.98 -2.07
C PHE A 126 12.29 -7.23 -1.46
N ALA A 127 12.50 -7.43 -0.16
CA ALA A 127 11.86 -8.50 0.59
C ALA A 127 11.63 -8.06 2.05
N GLU A 128 10.41 -8.20 2.53
CA GLU A 128 10.01 -7.80 3.88
C GLU A 128 8.97 -8.76 4.46
N LYS A 129 8.87 -8.83 5.79
CA LYS A 129 7.84 -9.60 6.50
C LYS A 129 6.96 -8.65 7.31
N LEU A 130 5.71 -8.49 6.92
CA LEU A 130 4.73 -7.74 7.68
C LEU A 130 4.16 -8.61 8.80
N ALA A 131 4.35 -8.21 10.06
CA ALA A 131 3.85 -8.93 11.22
C ALA A 131 2.59 -8.26 11.78
N LEU A 132 1.45 -8.93 11.67
CA LEU A 132 0.18 -8.52 12.27
C LEU A 132 0.14 -8.99 13.71
N ARG A 133 0.15 -8.05 14.65
CA ARG A 133 -0.02 -8.31 16.07
C ARG A 133 -1.47 -8.71 16.35
N ILE A 134 -1.64 -9.85 17.00
CA ILE A 134 -2.95 -10.34 17.45
C ILE A 134 -3.10 -10.04 18.94
N LYS A 135 -4.22 -9.47 19.36
CA LYS A 135 -4.49 -9.21 20.77
C LYS A 135 -4.65 -10.51 21.54
N ASP A 136 -4.06 -10.56 22.73
CA ASP A 136 -4.05 -11.74 23.62
C ASP A 136 -3.47 -13.02 22.99
N ASN A 137 -2.64 -12.86 21.94
CA ASN A 137 -1.75 -13.89 21.43
C ASN A 137 -0.34 -13.32 21.29
N ARG A 138 0.68 -14.06 21.74
CA ARG A 138 2.10 -13.65 21.60
C ARG A 138 2.64 -13.89 20.19
N GLN A 139 1.99 -14.75 19.41
CA GLN A 139 2.33 -15.02 18.03
C GLN A 139 1.63 -14.02 17.11
N SER A 140 2.40 -13.45 16.19
CA SER A 140 1.89 -12.59 15.13
C SER A 140 1.59 -13.42 13.88
N ALA A 141 0.57 -13.04 13.12
CA ALA A 141 0.40 -13.53 11.76
C ALA A 141 1.39 -12.81 10.84
N VAL A 142 2.14 -13.54 10.02
CA VAL A 142 3.22 -12.97 9.20
C VAL A 142 2.90 -13.12 7.72
N ILE A 143 3.02 -12.03 6.97
CA ILE A 143 2.91 -11.98 5.51
C ILE A 143 4.29 -11.66 4.95
N ALA A 144 4.88 -12.58 4.19
CA ALA A 144 6.14 -12.37 3.48
C ALA A 144 5.87 -11.74 2.11
N LEU A 145 6.49 -10.59 1.86
CA LEU A 145 6.34 -9.83 0.63
C LEU A 145 7.69 -9.78 -0.09
N ARG A 146 7.65 -9.93 -1.41
CA ARG A 146 8.81 -9.74 -2.29
C ARG A 146 8.44 -9.07 -3.59
N GLY A 147 9.40 -8.40 -4.21
CA GLY A 147 9.26 -7.76 -5.51
C GLY A 147 10.59 -7.17 -5.97
N SER A 148 10.66 -6.66 -7.20
CA SER A 148 11.83 -5.96 -7.73
C SER A 148 11.44 -4.61 -8.31
N GLY A 149 12.20 -3.57 -7.98
CA GLY A 149 12.11 -2.28 -8.64
C GLY A 149 12.85 -2.29 -9.99
N SER A 150 12.25 -1.69 -11.02
CA SER A 150 12.88 -1.44 -12.33
C SER A 150 12.90 0.07 -12.60
N ALA A 151 14.07 0.64 -12.88
CA ALA A 151 14.18 2.05 -13.23
C ALA A 151 13.96 2.23 -14.74
N LEU A 152 13.24 3.29 -15.13
CA LEU A 152 13.16 3.68 -16.53
C LEU A 152 14.44 4.43 -16.90
N GLU A 153 15.22 3.86 -17.80
CA GLU A 153 16.49 4.42 -18.26
C GLU A 153 16.50 4.42 -19.79
N VAL A 154 17.10 5.44 -20.40
CA VAL A 154 17.22 5.58 -21.86
C VAL A 154 18.69 5.66 -22.22
N ASN A 155 19.12 4.84 -23.16
CA ASN A 155 20.47 4.87 -23.71
C ASN A 155 20.56 5.98 -24.77
N ILE A 156 21.56 6.86 -24.64
CA ILE A 156 21.78 7.98 -25.56
C ILE A 156 23.10 7.77 -26.31
N THR A 157 23.05 7.75 -27.64
CA THR A 157 24.23 7.63 -28.50
C THR A 157 24.31 8.80 -29.49
N PRO A 158 25.52 9.31 -29.83
CA PRO A 158 26.85 8.87 -29.39
C PRO A 158 27.28 9.37 -27.99
N THR A 159 26.74 10.49 -27.51
CA THR A 159 26.97 11.05 -26.16
C THR A 159 25.77 11.91 -25.74
N SER A 160 25.51 12.01 -24.43
CA SER A 160 24.53 12.97 -23.88
C SER A 160 24.96 14.44 -24.03
N PHE A 161 26.17 14.68 -24.52
CA PHE A 161 26.70 16.00 -24.82
C PHE A 161 26.80 16.21 -26.33
N CYS A 162 26.05 17.18 -26.84
CA CYS A 162 26.04 17.58 -28.24
C CYS A 162 26.81 18.89 -28.43
N HIS A 163 27.76 18.90 -29.36
CA HIS A 163 28.56 20.07 -29.73
C HIS A 163 28.13 20.56 -31.10
N LEU A 164 27.31 21.60 -31.13
CA LEU A 164 26.88 22.26 -32.37
C LEU A 164 28.00 23.11 -33.01
N GLY A 165 29.08 23.40 -32.28
CA GLY A 165 30.18 24.23 -32.76
C GLY A 165 29.79 25.70 -32.97
N PRO A 166 30.66 26.53 -33.56
CA PRO A 166 30.33 27.90 -33.93
C PRO A 166 29.25 27.94 -35.00
N VAL A 167 28.13 28.64 -34.73
CA VAL A 167 27.02 28.81 -35.67
C VAL A 167 27.00 30.25 -36.18
N LEU A 168 26.85 30.45 -37.48
CA LEU A 168 26.73 31.79 -38.05
C LEU A 168 25.35 32.38 -37.75
N PRO A 169 25.24 33.70 -37.44
CA PRO A 169 23.96 34.39 -37.41
C PRO A 169 23.21 34.19 -38.73
N TYR A 170 21.94 33.82 -38.67
CA TYR A 170 21.07 33.62 -39.85
C TYR A 170 21.49 32.50 -40.81
N GLN A 171 22.27 31.51 -40.36
CA GLN A 171 22.55 30.32 -41.18
C GLN A 171 21.28 29.52 -41.42
N GLN A 172 20.81 29.47 -42.67
CA GLN A 172 19.59 28.76 -43.05
C GLN A 172 19.87 27.42 -43.76
N ASP A 173 20.94 27.31 -44.55
CA ASP A 173 21.25 26.10 -45.32
C ASP A 173 22.77 25.83 -45.42
N PRO A 174 23.28 24.69 -44.92
CA PRO A 174 22.56 23.71 -44.09
C PRO A 174 22.32 24.27 -42.67
N PRO A 175 21.17 23.98 -42.03
CA PRO A 175 20.98 24.33 -40.63
C PRO A 175 22.00 23.59 -39.75
N CYS A 176 22.47 24.25 -38.70
CA CYS A 176 23.29 23.57 -37.70
C CYS A 176 22.39 22.58 -36.94
N ARG A 177 22.60 21.29 -37.18
CA ARG A 177 21.88 20.20 -36.52
C ARG A 177 22.85 19.13 -36.06
N GLN A 178 22.55 18.54 -34.91
CA GLN A 178 23.17 17.31 -34.46
C GLN A 178 22.06 16.33 -34.11
N GLU A 179 22.24 15.09 -34.54
CA GLU A 179 21.28 14.02 -34.29
C GLU A 179 21.81 13.15 -33.14
N LEU A 180 20.89 12.75 -32.27
CA LEU A 180 21.13 11.81 -31.18
C LEU A 180 20.11 10.68 -31.28
N THR A 181 20.51 9.48 -30.89
CA THR A 181 19.61 8.32 -30.87
C THR A 181 19.29 7.97 -29.42
N LEU A 182 17.99 7.87 -29.13
CA LEU A 182 17.45 7.41 -27.86
C LEU A 182 17.00 5.97 -28.04
N GLU A 183 17.58 5.05 -27.27
CA GLU A 183 17.23 3.64 -27.26
C GLU A 183 16.63 3.29 -25.90
N ASN A 184 15.51 2.57 -25.88
CA ASN A 184 14.91 2.03 -24.67
C ASN A 184 15.50 0.63 -24.40
N PRO A 185 16.41 0.46 -23.44
CA PRO A 185 16.98 -0.83 -23.06
C PRO A 185 16.05 -1.65 -22.15
N THR A 186 14.96 -1.07 -21.66
CA THR A 186 14.06 -1.70 -20.69
C THR A 186 12.96 -2.50 -21.40
N ASP A 187 12.32 -3.42 -20.67
CA ASP A 187 11.13 -4.15 -21.10
C ASP A 187 9.82 -3.35 -20.90
N HIS A 188 9.93 -2.13 -20.38
CA HIS A 188 8.80 -1.24 -20.14
C HIS A 188 8.74 -0.13 -21.20
N PRO A 189 7.54 0.29 -21.63
CA PRO A 189 7.42 1.40 -22.55
C PRO A 189 7.82 2.71 -21.85
N ILE A 190 8.69 3.49 -22.49
CA ILE A 190 9.16 4.79 -21.99
C ILE A 190 8.56 5.89 -22.87
N GLU A 191 7.93 6.88 -22.23
CA GLU A 191 7.49 8.10 -22.90
C GLU A 191 8.52 9.20 -22.67
N ILE A 192 8.83 9.93 -23.73
CA ILE A 192 9.80 11.02 -23.72
C ILE A 192 9.10 12.26 -24.28
N TYR A 193 9.16 13.34 -23.53
CA TYR A 193 8.59 14.63 -23.90
C TYR A 193 9.55 15.76 -23.52
N SER A 194 9.36 16.92 -24.14
CA SER A 194 10.15 18.11 -23.84
C SER A 194 9.46 18.96 -22.79
N VAL A 195 10.11 19.18 -21.65
CA VAL A 195 9.61 20.06 -20.58
C VAL A 195 9.35 21.49 -21.07
N GLU A 196 10.10 21.94 -22.09
CA GLU A 196 10.09 23.33 -22.58
C GLU A 196 9.23 23.54 -23.83
N PHE A 197 9.15 22.53 -24.70
CA PHE A 197 8.53 22.66 -26.02
C PHE A 197 7.25 21.83 -26.18
N ASP A 198 6.95 20.92 -25.25
CA ASP A 198 5.72 20.13 -25.29
C ASP A 198 4.57 20.87 -24.59
N SER A 199 3.65 21.42 -25.38
CA SER A 199 2.49 22.14 -24.86
C SER A 199 1.51 21.24 -24.09
N ALA A 200 1.46 19.94 -24.38
CA ALA A 200 0.63 18.99 -23.65
C ALA A 200 1.18 18.79 -22.23
N TYR A 201 2.51 18.62 -22.09
CA TYR A 201 3.18 18.56 -20.79
C TYR A 201 2.96 19.85 -19.98
N VAL A 202 3.20 21.03 -20.56
CA VAL A 202 3.03 22.31 -19.85
C VAL A 202 1.60 22.47 -19.33
N THR A 203 0.61 22.14 -20.16
CA THR A 203 -0.81 22.19 -19.76
C THR A 203 -1.12 21.20 -18.63
N GLU A 204 -0.58 19.97 -18.71
CA GLU A 204 -0.75 18.96 -17.67
C GLU A 204 -0.10 19.38 -16.35
N GLU A 205 1.12 19.94 -16.39
CA GLU A 205 1.82 20.41 -15.19
C GLU A 205 1.03 21.52 -14.47
N GLU A 206 0.44 22.46 -15.22
CA GLU A 206 -0.46 23.47 -14.66
C GLU A 206 -1.70 22.85 -14.01
N MET A 207 -2.33 21.87 -14.68
CA MET A 207 -3.48 21.16 -14.11
C MET A 207 -3.11 20.40 -12.83
N LEU A 208 -1.95 19.74 -12.79
CA LEU A 208 -1.46 19.05 -11.60
C LEU A 208 -1.25 20.03 -10.43
N ARG A 209 -0.69 21.22 -10.66
CA ARG A 209 -0.54 22.24 -9.61
C ARG A 209 -1.87 22.74 -9.04
N GLU A 210 -2.92 22.75 -9.85
CA GLU A 210 -4.27 23.15 -9.43
C GLU A 210 -5.11 22.02 -8.83
N TYR A 211 -4.67 20.78 -8.98
CA TYR A 211 -5.39 19.62 -8.51
C TYR A 211 -5.48 19.58 -6.98
N ASP A 212 -6.67 19.26 -6.46
CA ASP A 212 -6.97 19.25 -5.04
C ASP A 212 -7.07 17.85 -4.44
N GLY A 213 -6.84 16.80 -5.24
CA GLY A 213 -6.94 15.40 -4.81
C GLY A 213 -5.66 14.81 -4.22
N TYR A 214 -4.72 15.65 -3.78
CA TYR A 214 -3.52 15.21 -3.06
C TYR A 214 -3.84 14.85 -1.62
N ASP A 215 -3.13 13.84 -1.09
CA ASP A 215 -3.21 13.46 0.31
C ASP A 215 -2.38 14.38 1.22
N GLU A 216 -2.31 14.04 2.51
CA GLU A 216 -1.54 14.78 3.53
C GLU A 216 -0.02 14.81 3.27
N HIS A 217 0.47 13.98 2.35
CA HIS A 217 1.86 13.90 1.93
C HIS A 217 2.11 14.54 0.56
N SER A 218 1.12 15.27 0.01
CA SER A 218 1.16 15.83 -1.35
C SER A 218 1.29 14.76 -2.44
N ILE A 219 0.75 13.56 -2.21
CA ILE A 219 0.75 12.44 -3.16
C ILE A 219 -0.66 12.24 -3.69
N ALA A 220 -0.79 12.02 -4.99
CA ALA A 220 -2.03 11.59 -5.61
C ALA A 220 -1.81 10.23 -6.30
N GLU A 221 -2.53 9.20 -5.87
CA GLU A 221 -2.55 7.92 -6.57
C GLU A 221 -3.41 8.04 -7.84
N MET A 222 -2.77 7.89 -8.99
CA MET A 222 -3.45 7.90 -10.28
C MET A 222 -3.31 6.53 -10.98
N PRO A 223 -4.28 6.11 -11.80
CA PRO A 223 -4.15 4.94 -12.65
C PRO A 223 -2.89 5.03 -13.53
N LEU A 224 -2.24 3.91 -13.83
CA LEU A 224 -1.11 3.91 -14.77
C LEU A 224 -1.56 4.42 -16.14
N ARG A 225 -0.77 5.32 -16.71
CA ARG A 225 -1.01 5.93 -18.03
C ARG A 225 -0.33 5.11 -19.10
N GLU A 226 -1.03 4.84 -20.20
CA GLU A 226 -0.42 4.24 -21.38
C GLU A 226 0.39 5.30 -22.14
N VAL A 227 1.50 4.90 -22.76
CA VAL A 227 2.36 5.83 -23.49
C VAL A 227 1.58 6.53 -24.60
N GLY A 228 1.69 7.86 -24.67
CA GLY A 228 1.00 8.70 -25.65
C GLY A 228 -0.47 8.98 -25.35
N SER A 229 -1.03 8.48 -24.25
CA SER A 229 -2.40 8.80 -23.85
C SER A 229 -2.50 10.17 -23.17
N SER A 230 -3.68 10.79 -23.22
CA SER A 230 -3.95 12.09 -22.59
C SER A 230 -3.88 12.02 -21.05
N SER A 231 -3.88 13.18 -20.42
CA SER A 231 -3.94 13.30 -18.96
C SER A 231 -5.14 12.59 -18.32
N TRP A 232 -5.08 12.34 -17.01
CA TRP A 232 -6.11 11.60 -16.28
C TRP A 232 -7.47 12.29 -16.34
N PRO A 233 -8.56 11.61 -16.76
CA PRO A 233 -9.89 12.22 -16.85
C PRO A 233 -10.36 12.84 -15.53
N ARG A 234 -10.06 12.20 -14.40
CA ARG A 234 -10.41 12.71 -13.06
C ARG A 234 -9.67 14.00 -12.71
N LEU A 235 -8.41 14.14 -13.13
CA LEU A 235 -7.62 15.35 -12.94
C LEU A 235 -8.26 16.51 -13.72
N VAL A 236 -8.47 16.30 -15.02
CA VAL A 236 -9.05 17.30 -15.94
C VAL A 236 -10.41 17.76 -15.43
N GLU A 237 -11.31 16.82 -15.10
CA GLU A 237 -12.63 17.14 -14.57
C GLU A 237 -12.60 17.95 -13.27
N SER A 238 -11.68 17.64 -12.35
CA SER A 238 -11.60 18.36 -11.06
C SER A 238 -11.16 19.80 -11.28
N VAL A 239 -10.09 19.98 -12.07
CA VAL A 239 -9.51 21.29 -12.36
C VAL A 239 -10.50 22.17 -13.13
N GLU A 240 -11.17 21.64 -14.15
CA GLU A 240 -12.18 22.40 -14.89
C GLU A 240 -13.37 22.82 -14.01
N LYS A 241 -13.85 21.93 -13.13
CA LYS A 241 -14.90 22.26 -12.16
C LYS A 241 -14.46 23.36 -11.20
N ALA A 242 -13.22 23.31 -10.71
CA ALA A 242 -12.64 24.33 -9.84
C ALA A 242 -12.52 25.68 -10.54
N ARG A 243 -11.96 25.70 -11.75
CA ARG A 243 -11.83 26.92 -12.60
C ARG A 243 -13.19 27.54 -12.90
N ALA A 244 -14.19 26.74 -13.29
CA ALA A 244 -15.55 27.21 -13.56
C ALA A 244 -16.23 27.82 -12.31
N LYS A 245 -16.00 27.22 -11.13
CA LYS A 245 -16.51 27.75 -9.86
C LYS A 245 -15.87 29.10 -9.52
N SER A 246 -14.55 29.22 -9.68
CA SER A 246 -13.81 30.47 -9.45
C SER A 246 -14.25 31.57 -10.41
N ALA A 247 -14.48 31.24 -11.69
CA ALA A 247 -14.99 32.19 -12.68
C ALA A 247 -16.40 32.71 -12.34
N ARG A 248 -17.28 31.85 -11.81
CA ARG A 248 -18.62 32.26 -11.34
C ARG A 248 -18.58 33.11 -10.07
N ALA A 249 -17.61 32.88 -9.19
CA ALA A 249 -17.46 33.66 -7.95
C ALA A 249 -16.84 35.04 -8.17
N ALA A 250 -16.16 35.24 -9.31
CA ALA A 250 -15.56 36.51 -9.71
C ALA A 250 -16.50 37.42 -10.52
N GLN A 251 -17.71 36.95 -10.85
CA GLN A 251 -18.80 37.70 -11.50
C GLN A 251 -19.80 38.20 -10.46
#